data_AF-A0A3D4LKQ9-F1
#
_entry.id   AF-A0A3D4LKQ9-F1
#
_cell.length_a   1.000
_cell.length_b   1.000
_cell.length_c   1.000
_cell.angle_alpha   90.00
_cell.angle_beta   90.00
_cell.angle_gamma   90.00
#
_symmetry.space_group_name_H-M   'P 1'
#
loop_
_entity.id
_entity.type
_entity.pdbx_description
1 polymer ?
#
loop_
_entity_poly.entity_id
_entity_poly.type
_entity_poly.pdbx_seq_one_letter_code
_entity_poly.pdbx_strand_id
1 'polypeptide(L)'
;MDIIEEYSPPCNSAEEIAISEISYDELKHSIDVLNPRQKQILNLKYMGYSNKEIAEEINVKSGTIRVMLLRIRSSLKKSKERSQHYEGQR
;
A
#
# COMPACT_ATOMS: atom_id res chain seq x y z
N MET A 1 -10.76 -2.65 -45.60
CA MET A 1 -10.96 -3.29 -44.29
C MET A 1 -9.99 -2.64 -43.34
N ASP A 2 -10.55 -2.16 -42.25
CA ASP A 2 -9.95 -1.20 -41.32
C ASP A 2 -8.67 -1.71 -40.65
N ILE A 3 -7.79 -0.74 -40.43
CA ILE A 3 -6.49 -0.82 -39.78
C ILE A 3 -6.74 -1.25 -38.33
N ILE A 4 -6.42 -2.50 -37.98
CA ILE A 4 -6.34 -2.89 -36.58
C ILE A 4 -4.89 -2.68 -36.17
N GLU A 5 -4.68 -1.47 -35.66
CA GLU A 5 -3.56 -0.95 -34.91
C GLU A 5 -2.85 -2.06 -34.11
N GLU A 6 -1.67 -2.46 -34.60
CA GLU A 6 -0.73 -3.28 -33.87
C GLU A 6 -0.20 -2.41 -32.71
N TYR A 7 -0.83 -2.53 -31.55
CA TYR A 7 -0.49 -1.75 -30.36
C TYR A 7 0.88 -2.18 -29.82
N SER A 8 1.91 -1.47 -30.27
CA SER A 8 3.26 -1.41 -29.68
C SER A 8 3.18 -0.74 -28.27
N PRO A 9 4.09 -1.07 -27.35
CA PRO A 9 3.85 -1.46 -25.96
C PRO A 9 3.62 -0.28 -24.98
N PRO A 10 3.10 -0.51 -23.75
CA PRO A 10 3.51 0.36 -22.65
C PRO A 10 5.01 0.17 -22.45
N CYS A 11 5.75 1.18 -22.87
CA CYS A 11 7.13 1.42 -22.53
C CYS A 11 7.23 1.47 -21.01
N ASN A 12 7.63 0.37 -20.37
CA ASN A 12 8.21 0.49 -19.04
C ASN A 12 9.58 1.13 -19.23
N SER A 13 9.60 2.46 -19.27
CA SER A 13 10.83 3.21 -19.38
C SER A 13 11.74 2.88 -18.19
N ALA A 14 13.05 3.16 -18.31
CA ALA A 14 13.97 3.00 -17.18
C ALA A 14 13.53 3.81 -15.94
N GLU A 15 12.67 4.82 -16.13
CA GLU A 15 12.02 5.58 -15.07
C GLU A 15 10.89 4.82 -14.34
N GLU A 16 10.22 3.87 -14.99
CA GLU A 16 9.18 3.02 -14.38
C GLU A 16 9.77 1.84 -13.58
N ILE A 17 11.05 1.51 -13.85
CA ILE A 17 11.90 0.54 -13.11
C ILE A 17 12.80 1.29 -12.10
N ALA A 18 12.41 2.49 -11.66
CA ALA A 18 12.89 3.02 -10.38
C ALA A 18 12.28 2.18 -9.25
N ILE A 19 12.82 0.96 -9.10
CA ILE A 19 12.51 0.01 -8.05
C ILE A 19 12.48 0.77 -6.73
N SER A 20 11.34 0.70 -6.05
CA SER A 20 11.06 1.35 -4.78
C SER A 20 12.28 1.29 -3.85
N GLU A 21 12.82 2.45 -3.50
CA GLU A 21 14.00 2.65 -2.63
C GLU A 21 13.85 2.08 -1.20
N ILE A 22 12.74 1.41 -0.89
CA ILE A 22 12.52 0.83 0.43
C ILE A 22 13.07 -0.60 0.45
N SER A 23 13.91 -0.90 1.43
CA SER A 23 14.38 -2.27 1.64
C SER A 23 13.23 -3.18 2.11
N TYR A 24 13.37 -4.50 1.92
CA TYR A 24 12.41 -5.47 2.47
C TYR A 24 12.26 -5.33 3.98
N ASP A 25 13.37 -5.10 4.69
CA ASP A 25 13.36 -4.95 6.15
C ASP A 25 12.63 -3.68 6.59
N GLU A 26 12.81 -2.56 5.87
CA GLU A 26 12.04 -1.34 6.11
C GLU A 26 10.55 -1.51 5.86
N LEU A 27 10.19 -2.21 4.78
CA LEU A 27 8.80 -2.55 4.48
C LEU A 27 8.23 -3.44 5.59
N LYS A 28 8.95 -4.50 5.96
CA LYS A 28 8.54 -5.45 7.00
C LYS A 28 8.34 -4.76 8.34
N HIS A 29 9.29 -3.91 8.74
CA HIS A 29 9.19 -3.14 9.96
C HIS A 29 7.98 -2.20 9.95
N SER A 30 7.74 -1.52 8.82
CA SER A 30 6.56 -0.66 8.65
C SER A 30 5.25 -1.44 8.73
N ILE A 31 5.19 -2.66 8.19
CA ILE A 31 4.00 -3.51 8.31
C ILE A 31 3.84 -4.05 9.74
N ASP A 32 4.92 -4.29 10.47
CA ASP A 32 4.87 -4.85 11.83
C ASP A 32 4.28 -3.90 12.88
N VAL A 33 4.28 -2.59 12.64
CA VAL A 33 3.59 -1.64 13.53
C VAL A 33 2.06 -1.75 13.46
N LEU A 34 1.52 -2.38 12.41
CA LEU A 34 0.09 -2.56 12.23
C LEU A 34 -0.41 -3.73 13.06
N ASN A 35 -1.55 -3.55 13.73
CA ASN A 35 -2.19 -4.64 14.44
C ASN A 35 -2.78 -5.68 13.45
N PRO A 36 -3.14 -6.91 13.90
CA PRO A 36 -3.62 -7.97 13.01
C PRO A 36 -4.81 -7.56 12.15
N ARG A 37 -5.77 -6.79 12.71
CA ARG A 37 -6.95 -6.33 11.98
C ARG A 37 -6.59 -5.30 10.90
N GLN A 38 -5.64 -4.41 11.19
CA GLN A 38 -5.12 -3.46 10.21
C GLN A 38 -4.38 -4.15 9.07
N LYS A 39 -3.57 -5.19 9.38
CA LYS A 39 -2.89 -6.03 8.39
C LYS A 39 -3.90 -6.72 7.47
N GLN A 40 -4.97 -7.28 8.04
CA GLN A 40 -6.05 -7.91 7.27
C GLN A 40 -6.73 -6.92 6.30
N ILE A 41 -7.09 -5.71 6.77
CA ILE A 41 -7.69 -4.67 5.94
C ILE A 41 -6.76 -4.23 4.81
N LEU A 42 -5.47 -4.06 5.12
CA LEU A 42 -4.46 -3.67 4.14
C LEU A 42 -4.30 -4.74 3.05
N ASN A 43 -4.26 -6.03 3.44
CA ASN A 43 -4.17 -7.14 2.50
C ASN A 43 -5.38 -7.21 1.56
N LEU A 44 -6.60 -7.12 2.09
CA LEU A 44 -7.81 -7.12 1.27
C LEU A 44 -7.83 -5.93 0.31
N LYS A 45 -7.40 -4.74 0.79
CA LYS A 45 -7.29 -3.56 -0.06
C LYS A 45 -6.29 -3.75 -1.19
N TYR A 46 -5.14 -4.36 -0.90
CA TYR A 46 -4.11 -4.69 -1.87
C TYR A 46 -4.59 -5.73 -2.90
N MET A 47 -5.40 -6.70 -2.48
CA MET A 47 -6.05 -7.68 -3.36
C MET A 47 -7.17 -7.08 -4.24
N GLY A 48 -7.45 -5.78 -4.13
CA GLY A 48 -8.41 -5.09 -4.99
C GLY A 48 -9.83 -4.96 -4.42
N TYR A 49 -10.07 -5.41 -3.18
CA TYR A 49 -11.40 -5.31 -2.58
C TYR A 49 -11.83 -3.85 -2.37
N SER A 50 -13.09 -3.57 -2.64
CA SER A 50 -13.73 -2.29 -2.34
C SER A 50 -13.94 -2.10 -0.85
N ASN A 51 -14.12 -0.87 -0.39
CA ASN A 51 -14.34 -0.60 1.03
C ASN A 51 -15.63 -1.26 1.56
N LYS A 52 -16.61 -1.52 0.69
CA LYS A 52 -17.86 -2.22 1.04
C LYS A 52 -17.58 -3.71 1.25
N GLU A 53 -16.91 -4.37 0.30
CA GLU A 53 -16.56 -5.79 0.40
C GLU A 53 -15.64 -6.05 1.60
N ILE A 54 -14.67 -5.18 1.87
CA ILE A 54 -13.82 -5.28 3.06
C ILE A 54 -14.67 -5.21 4.34
N ALA A 55 -15.67 -4.32 4.38
CA ALA A 55 -16.54 -4.16 5.54
C ALA A 55 -17.38 -5.42 5.81
N GLU A 56 -17.88 -6.04 4.74
CA GLU A 56 -18.62 -7.30 4.78
C GLU A 56 -17.71 -8.45 5.25
N GLU A 57 -16.52 -8.60 4.64
CA GLU A 57 -15.55 -9.65 4.94
C GLU A 57 -15.11 -9.65 6.42
N ILE A 58 -14.91 -8.47 7.01
CA ILE A 58 -14.44 -8.35 8.41
C ILE A 58 -15.55 -8.02 9.41
N ASN A 59 -16.80 -8.04 8.94
CA ASN A 59 -18.04 -7.80 9.69
C ASN A 59 -18.05 -6.47 10.47
N VAL A 60 -17.92 -5.35 9.75
CA VAL A 60 -18.02 -3.99 10.30
C VAL A 60 -18.87 -3.09 9.41
N LYS A 61 -19.24 -1.90 9.90
CA LYS A 61 -19.95 -0.91 9.10
C LYS A 61 -19.04 -0.34 8.00
N SER A 62 -19.57 -0.11 6.80
CA SER A 62 -18.80 0.43 5.66
C SER A 62 -18.04 1.73 5.98
N GLY A 63 -18.66 2.65 6.74
CA GLY A 63 -18.00 3.88 7.17
C GLY A 63 -16.76 3.67 8.06
N THR A 64 -16.67 2.54 8.75
CA THR A 64 -15.53 2.18 9.60
C THR A 64 -14.26 1.90 8.78
N ILE A 65 -14.39 1.32 7.59
CA ILE A 65 -13.24 0.96 6.75
C ILE A 65 -12.46 2.20 6.32
N ARG A 66 -13.15 3.29 5.95
CA ARG A 66 -12.50 4.55 5.59
C ARG A 66 -11.63 5.08 6.74
N VAL A 67 -12.14 5.06 7.97
CA VAL A 67 -11.40 5.51 9.16
C VAL A 67 -10.23 4.58 9.46
N MET A 68 -10.41 3.27 9.33
CA MET A 68 -9.33 2.30 9.55
C MET A 68 -8.19 2.45 8.53
N LEU A 69 -8.51 2.64 7.24
CA LEU A 69 -7.52 2.92 6.19
C LEU A 69 -6.74 4.21 6.45
N LEU A 70 -7.40 5.27 6.93
CA LEU A 70 -6.73 6.50 7.33
C LEU A 70 -5.72 6.25 8.47
N ARG A 71 -6.12 5.49 9.50
CA ARG A 71 -5.23 5.13 10.62
C ARG A 71 -4.05 4.27 10.18
N ILE A 72 -4.26 3.33 9.25
CA ILE A 72 -3.19 2.53 8.65
C ILE A 72 -2.18 3.45 7.95
N ARG A 73 -2.65 4.35 7.07
CA ARG A 73 -1.80 5.31 6.37
C ARG A 73 -1.00 6.19 7.34
N SER A 74 -1.62 6.69 8.39
CA SER A 74 -0.93 7.46 9.43
C SER A 74 0.13 6.64 10.17
N SER A 75 -0.11 5.36 10.42
CA SER A 75 0.83 4.48 11.11
C SER A 75 2.06 4.20 10.25
N LEU A 76 1.85 3.92 8.96
CA LEU A 76 2.93 3.70 7.98
C LEU A 76 3.74 4.98 7.70
N LYS A 77 3.10 6.16 7.70
CA LYS A 77 3.83 7.42 7.56
C LYS A 77 4.79 7.66 8.74
N LYS A 78 4.30 7.42 9.97
CA LYS A 78 5.10 7.57 11.19
C LYS A 78 6.25 6.57 11.27
N SER A 79 6.08 5.34 10.77
CA SER A 79 7.19 4.37 10.74
C SER A 79 8.30 4.83 9.79
N LYS A 80 7.95 5.37 8.62
CA LYS A 80 8.92 5.94 7.67
C LYS A 80 9.70 7.12 8.25
N GLU A 81 9.02 8.07 8.90
CA GLU A 81 9.64 9.24 9.52
C GLU A 81 10.64 8.85 10.64
N ARG A 82 10.36 7.76 11.37
CA ARG A 82 11.29 7.23 12.39
C ARG A 82 12.56 6.67 11.76
N SER A 83 12.46 5.92 10.66
CA SER A 83 13.63 5.36 9.98
C SER A 83 14.55 6.45 9.41
N GLN A 84 14.00 7.56 8.91
CA GLN A 84 14.79 8.69 8.37
C GLN A 84 15.50 9.52 9.45
N HIS A 85 15.06 9.47 10.71
CA HIS A 85 15.64 10.26 11.80
C HIS A 85 16.92 9.66 12.40
N TYR A 86 17.23 8.38 12.16
CA TYR A 86 18.43 7.72 12.68
C TYR A 86 19.68 7.94 11.80
N GLU A 87 19.51 8.36 10.55
CA GLU A 87 20.62 8.61 9.61
C GLU A 87 21.32 9.97 9.86
N GLY A 88 20.77 10.85 10.71
CA GLY A 88 21.28 12.20 10.95
C GLY A 88 22.10 12.42 12.23
N GLN A 89 22.48 11.35 12.95
CA GLN A 89 23.20 11.45 14.23
C GLN A 89 24.49 10.60 14.29
N ARG A 90 25.11 10.31 13.14
CA ARG A 90 26.44 9.67 13.08
C ARG A 90 27.50 10.65 12.62
#